data_AF-A0A7X2N081-F1
#
_entry.id   AF-A0A7X2N081-F1
#
_cell.length_a   1.000
_cell.length_b   1.000
_cell.length_c   1.000
_cell.angle_alpha   90.00
_cell.angle_beta   90.00
_cell.angle_gamma   90.00
#
_symmetry.space_group_name_H-M   'P 1'
#
loop_
_entity.id
_entity.type
_entity.pdbx_description
1 polymer ?
#
loop_
_entity_poly.entity_id
_entity_poly.type
_entity_poly.pdbx_seq_one_letter_code
_entity_poly.pdbx_strand_id
1 'polypeptide(L)'
;MLFQIRYKGDGHDRKQAEIFIDKNTGDDIEEYAVVLNSENKLIGHIVFHEWYAPFKTWEIGWVFNNSYHNKGYATEAAKAVLKYAFEDLKLKIGRIYMTIFLKKKL
;
A
#
# COMPACT_ATOMS: atom_id res chain seq x y z
N MET A 1 9.87 -9.70 10.65
CA MET A 1 10.35 -8.78 11.70
C MET A 1 10.26 -7.37 11.14
N LEU A 2 9.47 -6.53 11.80
CA LEU A 2 9.38 -5.05 11.75
C LEU A 2 9.71 -4.36 10.39
N PHE A 3 8.66 -3.95 9.67
CA PHE A 3 8.76 -2.97 8.59
C PHE A 3 8.74 -1.56 9.18
N GLN A 4 9.63 -0.68 8.71
CA GLN A 4 9.55 0.76 8.95
C GLN A 4 8.99 1.46 7.71
N ILE A 5 8.00 2.32 7.91
CA ILE A 5 7.34 3.11 6.87
C ILE A 5 8.21 4.33 6.58
N ARG A 6 8.92 4.36 5.44
CA ARG A 6 9.58 5.56 4.87
C ARG A 6 9.59 5.46 3.33
N TYR A 7 9.30 6.56 2.63
CA TYR A 7 9.07 6.58 1.18
C TYR A 7 10.27 7.08 0.35
N LYS A 8 10.43 6.52 -0.87
CA LYS A 8 11.19 7.09 -2.00
C LYS A 8 10.71 6.48 -3.34
N GLY A 9 9.86 7.20 -4.07
CA GLY A 9 8.91 6.71 -5.07
C GLY A 9 9.36 5.99 -6.35
N ASP A 10 8.36 5.38 -7.01
CA ASP A 10 8.39 4.90 -8.40
C ASP A 10 7.42 5.71 -9.29
N GLY A 11 7.74 5.80 -10.59
CA GLY A 11 6.79 6.14 -11.68
C GLY A 11 6.21 7.55 -11.75
N HIS A 12 6.38 8.38 -10.72
CA HIS A 12 5.81 9.72 -10.63
C HIS A 12 6.91 10.76 -10.90
N ASP A 13 6.59 11.84 -11.62
CA ASP A 13 7.48 13.01 -11.68
C ASP A 13 7.81 13.45 -10.25
N ARG A 14 9.00 14.01 -10.02
CA ARG A 14 9.48 14.36 -8.66
C ARG A 14 8.45 15.14 -7.86
N LYS A 15 7.71 16.05 -8.51
CA LYS A 15 6.62 16.81 -7.92
C LYS A 15 5.44 15.95 -7.48
N GLN A 16 5.06 14.94 -8.25
CA GLN A 16 3.99 14.01 -7.90
C GLN A 16 4.42 13.09 -6.74
N ALA A 17 5.69 12.70 -6.69
CA ALA A 17 6.24 11.98 -5.54
C ALA A 17 6.26 12.83 -4.27
N GLU A 18 6.55 14.14 -4.37
CA GLU A 18 6.48 15.09 -3.25
C GLU A 18 5.02 15.27 -2.77
N ILE A 19 4.07 15.49 -3.69
CA ILE A 19 2.63 15.58 -3.37
C ILE A 19 2.12 14.30 -2.69
N PHE A 20 2.60 13.13 -3.11
CA PHE A 20 2.26 11.85 -2.52
C PHE A 20 2.75 11.72 -1.07
N ILE A 21 3.99 12.12 -0.80
CA ILE A 21 4.58 12.10 0.54
C ILE A 21 3.79 13.04 1.46
N ASP A 22 3.54 14.26 1.00
CA ASP A 22 2.83 15.26 1.79
C ASP A 22 1.41 14.81 2.16
N LYS A 23 0.74 14.06 1.27
CA LYS A 23 -0.58 13.47 1.54
C LYS A 23 -0.55 12.30 2.53
N ASN A 24 0.55 11.55 2.58
CA ASN A 24 0.69 10.31 3.37
C ASN A 24 1.61 10.48 4.59
N THR A 25 1.77 11.71 5.10
CA THR A 25 2.57 12.02 6.29
C THR A 25 1.75 12.57 7.46
N GLY A 26 0.41 12.62 7.33
CA GLY A 26 -0.54 13.01 8.39
C GLY A 26 -1.21 11.81 9.06
N ASP A 27 -2.33 12.05 9.75
CA ASP A 27 -3.10 11.00 10.44
C ASP A 27 -4.01 10.18 9.49
N ASP A 28 -4.35 10.74 8.32
CA ASP A 28 -5.14 10.09 7.26
C ASP A 28 -4.21 9.53 6.17
N ILE A 29 -3.57 8.40 6.46
CA ILE A 29 -2.66 7.72 5.53
C ILE A 29 -3.43 6.61 4.81
N GLU A 30 -3.55 6.74 3.50
CA GLU A 30 -4.18 5.72 2.65
C GLU A 30 -3.12 4.82 1.97
N GLU A 31 -1.86 5.24 1.96
CA GLU A 31 -0.80 4.53 1.23
C GLU A 31 0.42 4.19 2.10
N TYR A 32 0.79 2.91 2.08
CA TYR A 32 1.82 2.30 2.91
C TYR A 32 3.02 1.90 2.06
N ALA A 33 4.16 2.55 2.29
CA ALA A 33 5.41 2.26 1.61
C ALA A 33 5.95 0.86 1.96
N VAL A 34 6.40 0.10 0.96
CA VAL A 34 7.03 -1.21 1.15
C VAL A 34 8.52 -1.12 0.87
N VAL A 35 9.31 -1.22 1.95
CA VAL A 35 10.78 -1.16 1.91
C VAL A 35 11.36 -2.55 2.13
N LEU A 36 12.23 -2.98 1.24
CA LEU A 36 12.98 -4.22 1.37
C LEU A 36 14.20 -3.99 2.28
N ASN A 37 14.15 -4.55 3.49
CA ASN A 37 15.16 -4.33 4.52
C ASN A 37 16.57 -4.74 4.10
N SER A 38 16.74 -5.83 3.35
CA SER A 38 18.06 -6.32 2.93
C SER A 38 18.80 -5.36 2.00
N GLU A 39 18.06 -4.51 1.28
CA GLU A 39 18.60 -3.54 0.33
C GLU A 39 18.40 -2.08 0.80
N ASN A 40 17.65 -1.90 1.89
CA ASN A 40 17.15 -0.60 2.35
C ASN A 40 16.51 0.21 1.20
N LYS A 41 15.64 -0.43 0.42
CA LYS A 41 15.12 0.11 -0.84
C LYS A 41 13.60 0.03 -0.91
N LEU A 42 12.96 1.11 -1.37
CA LEU A 42 11.52 1.08 -1.69
C LEU A 42 11.30 0.18 -2.91
N ILE A 43 10.40 -0.80 -2.77
CA ILE A 43 10.08 -1.76 -3.82
C ILE A 43 8.62 -1.69 -4.28
N GLY A 44 7.79 -0.89 -3.61
CA GLY A 44 6.38 -0.71 -3.94
C GLY A 44 5.63 0.00 -2.82
N HIS A 45 4.30 0.01 -2.93
CA HIS A 45 3.39 0.48 -1.89
C HIS A 45 2.07 -0.32 -1.92
N ILE A 46 1.39 -0.31 -0.77
CA ILE A 46 0.02 -0.82 -0.61
C ILE A 46 -0.90 0.38 -0.42
N VAL A 47 -2.01 0.43 -1.16
CA VAL A 47 -3.11 1.36 -0.90
C VAL A 47 -4.12 0.63 -0.01
N PHE A 48 -4.54 1.25 1.09
CA PHE A 48 -5.55 0.73 1.99
C PHE A 48 -6.32 1.85 2.69
N HIS A 49 -7.62 1.98 2.37
CA HIS A 49 -8.47 3.03 2.91
C HIS A 49 -9.95 2.61 2.97
N GLU A 50 -10.76 3.36 3.70
CA GLU A 50 -12.21 3.16 3.72
C GLU A 50 -12.80 3.63 2.38
N TRP A 51 -13.52 2.74 1.71
CA TRP A 51 -14.17 3.01 0.42
C TRP A 51 -15.63 3.44 0.60
N TYR A 52 -16.35 2.76 1.50
CA TYR A 52 -17.77 3.05 1.73
C TYR A 52 -18.16 2.79 3.19
N ALA A 53 -18.20 3.87 3.97
CA ALA A 53 -18.44 3.86 5.42
C ALA A 53 -19.76 3.19 5.86
N PRO A 54 -20.92 3.37 5.18
CA PRO A 54 -22.16 2.75 5.64
C PRO A 54 -22.14 1.21 5.72
N PHE A 55 -21.29 0.56 4.92
CA PHE A 55 -21.08 -0.90 4.98
C PHE A 55 -19.71 -1.29 5.55
N LYS A 56 -18.93 -0.32 6.02
CA LYS A 56 -17.54 -0.53 6.49
C LYS A 56 -16.72 -1.28 5.45
N THR A 57 -16.86 -0.84 4.21
CA THR A 57 -16.18 -1.41 3.07
C THR A 57 -14.84 -0.71 2.91
N TRP A 58 -13.77 -1.49 2.85
CA TRP A 58 -12.42 -1.03 2.63
C TRP A 58 -11.93 -1.47 1.26
N GLU A 59 -11.03 -0.70 0.67
CA GLU A 59 -10.31 -1.08 -0.54
C GLU A 59 -8.85 -1.37 -0.21
N ILE A 60 -8.30 -2.41 -0.83
CA ILE A 60 -6.87 -2.70 -0.82
C ILE A 60 -6.35 -2.84 -2.24
N GLY A 61 -5.18 -2.26 -2.51
CA GLY A 61 -4.50 -2.34 -3.80
C GLY A 61 -2.98 -2.26 -3.63
N TRP A 62 -2.22 -2.55 -4.67
CA TRP A 62 -0.77 -2.42 -4.62
C TRP A 62 -0.12 -2.17 -5.96
N VAL A 63 1.00 -1.47 -5.91
CA VAL A 63 1.92 -1.29 -7.03
C VAL A 63 3.32 -1.66 -6.55
N PHE A 64 3.98 -2.53 -7.32
CA PHE A 64 5.34 -2.98 -7.03
C PHE A 64 6.19 -2.85 -8.28
N ASN A 65 7.47 -2.52 -8.06
CA ASN A 65 8.47 -2.52 -9.10
C ASN A 65 8.64 -3.94 -9.69
N ASN A 66 8.58 -4.05 -11.02
CA ASN A 66 8.64 -5.31 -11.75
C ASN A 66 9.87 -6.18 -11.40
N SER A 67 11.01 -5.58 -11.04
CA SER A 67 12.22 -6.33 -10.63
C SER A 67 12.04 -7.13 -9.33
N TYR A 68 10.96 -6.86 -8.60
CA TYR A 68 10.63 -7.49 -7.32
C TYR A 68 9.36 -8.35 -7.40
N HIS A 69 8.80 -8.57 -8.60
CA HIS A 69 7.67 -9.48 -8.82
C HIS A 69 8.06 -10.95 -8.63
N ASN A 70 7.07 -11.82 -8.44
CA ASN A 70 7.22 -13.28 -8.27
C ASN A 70 8.06 -13.72 -7.06
N LYS A 71 8.25 -12.84 -6.08
CA LYS A 71 8.99 -13.12 -4.83
C LYS A 71 8.10 -13.17 -3.58
N GLY A 72 6.79 -12.98 -3.74
CA GLY A 72 5.82 -13.00 -2.63
C GLY A 72 5.67 -11.69 -1.85
N TYR A 73 6.44 -10.64 -2.18
CA TYR A 73 6.45 -9.38 -1.42
C TYR A 73 5.09 -8.67 -1.37
N ALA A 74 4.32 -8.66 -2.46
CA ALA A 74 2.98 -8.08 -2.46
C ALA A 74 2.05 -8.78 -1.46
N THR A 75 2.08 -10.10 -1.43
CA THR A 75 1.29 -10.90 -0.49
C THR A 75 1.72 -10.68 0.96
N GLU A 76 3.02 -10.60 1.21
CA GLU A 76 3.56 -10.33 2.55
C GLU A 76 3.15 -8.94 3.04
N ALA A 77 3.34 -7.92 2.21
CA ALA A 77 2.99 -6.54 2.55
C ALA A 77 1.48 -6.37 2.78
N ALA A 78 0.63 -6.92 1.89
CA ALA A 78 -0.81 -6.88 2.08
C ALA A 78 -1.26 -7.55 3.38
N LYS A 79 -0.68 -8.72 3.73
CA LYS A 79 -0.96 -9.38 5.02
C LYS A 79 -0.55 -8.52 6.21
N ALA A 80 0.58 -7.84 6.13
CA ALA A 80 1.06 -6.95 7.19
C ALA A 80 0.13 -5.75 7.40
N VAL A 81 -0.31 -5.10 6.31
CA VAL A 81 -1.25 -3.97 6.38
C VAL A 81 -2.60 -4.41 6.95
N LEU A 82 -3.14 -5.55 6.49
CA LEU A 82 -4.39 -6.08 7.04
C LEU A 82 -4.25 -6.43 8.52
N LYS A 83 -3.14 -7.05 8.92
CA LYS A 83 -2.88 -7.36 10.33
C LYS A 83 -2.88 -6.08 11.17
N TYR A 84 -2.17 -5.04 10.73
CA TYR A 84 -2.13 -3.75 11.39
C TYR A 84 -3.53 -3.12 11.51
N ALA A 85 -4.32 -3.16 10.44
CA ALA A 85 -5.69 -2.66 10.42
C ALA A 85 -6.61 -3.35 11.45
N PHE A 86 -6.51 -4.67 11.59
CA PHE A 86 -7.35 -5.44 12.50
C PHE A 86 -6.84 -5.44 13.95
N GLU A 87 -5.54 -5.59 14.17
CA GLU A 87 -4.97 -5.81 15.51
C GLU A 87 -4.62 -4.49 16.20
N ASP A 88 -3.91 -3.60 15.50
CA ASP A 88 -3.40 -2.36 16.08
C ASP A 88 -4.44 -1.24 16.00
N LEU A 89 -5.03 -1.02 14.82
CA LEU A 89 -6.05 0.03 14.61
C LEU A 89 -7.46 -0.40 15.05
N LYS A 90 -7.70 -1.71 15.21
CA LYS A 90 -8.99 -2.29 15.61
C LYS A 90 -10.16 -1.84 14.72
N LEU A 91 -9.88 -1.68 13.42
CA LEU A 91 -10.88 -1.25 12.45
C LEU A 91 -11.98 -2.31 12.34
N LYS A 92 -13.23 -1.84 12.35
CA LYS A 92 -14.39 -2.70 12.12
C LYS A 92 -14.59 -2.83 10.61
N ILE A 93 -13.94 -3.79 9.99
CA ILE A 93 -14.02 -3.99 8.54
C ILE A 93 -15.11 -5.02 8.22
N GLY A 94 -16.11 -4.63 7.43
CA GLY A 94 -17.17 -5.53 6.99
C GLY A 94 -16.82 -6.26 5.69
N ARG A 95 -16.20 -5.55 4.74
CA ARG A 95 -15.81 -6.09 3.43
C ARG A 95 -14.51 -5.45 2.96
N ILE A 96 -13.73 -6.20 2.20
CA ILE A 96 -12.54 -5.70 1.52
C ILE A 96 -12.68 -6.01 0.04
N TYR A 97 -12.54 -4.98 -0.80
CA TYR A 97 -12.48 -5.12 -2.26
C TYR A 97 -11.11 -4.74 -2.79
N MET A 98 -10.83 -5.16 -4.01
CA MET A 98 -9.66 -4.74 -4.77
C MET A 98 -10.07 -4.60 -6.23
N THR A 99 -9.76 -3.44 -6.81
CA THR A 99 -9.96 -3.20 -8.23
C THR A 99 -8.67 -3.50 -8.98
N ILE A 100 -8.71 -4.42 -9.95
CA ILE A 100 -7.56 -4.74 -10.81
C ILE A 100 -7.80 -4.14 -12.19
N PHE A 101 -6.93 -3.23 -12.62
CA PHE A 101 -6.92 -2.74 -13.99
C PHE A 101 -6.10 -3.68 -14.87
N LEU A 102 -6.80 -4.52 -15.64
CA LEU A 102 -6.16 -5.30 -16.69
C LEU A 102 -5.86 -4.38 -17.88
N LYS A 103 -4.59 -4.02 -18.07
CA LYS A 103 -4.17 -3.40 -19.34
C LYS A 103 -4.39 -4.42 -20.46
N LYS A 104 -5.31 -4.13 -21.38
CA LYS A 104 -5.36 -4.83 -22.66
C LYS A 104 -4.02 -4.60 -23.36
N LYS A 105 -3.29 -5.69 -23.66
CA LYS A 105 -2.24 -5.64 -24.69
C LYS A 105 -2.95 -5.36 -26.01
N LEU A 106 -2.72 -4.17 -26.57
CA LEU A 106 -2.99 -3.89 -27.98
C LEU A 106 -1.98 -4.67 -28.84
#